data_AF-A0A940KJB2-F1
#
_entry.id   AF-A0A940KJB2-F1
#
_cell.length_a   1.000
_cell.length_b   1.000
_cell.length_c   1.000
_cell.angle_alpha   90.00
_cell.angle_beta   90.00
_cell.angle_gamma   90.00
#
_symmetry.space_group_name_H-M   'P 1'
#
loop_
_entity.id
_entity.type
_entity.pdbx_description
1 polymer ?
#
loop_
_entity_poly.entity_id
_entity_poly.type
_entity_poly.pdbx_seq_one_letter_code
_entity_poly.pdbx_strand_id
1 'polypeptide(L)'
;MAIQTRGLGLKVLRFLKRLFIFLFVFQLFYIFLLKWVDPPITLTQLGSWITGNGLKRDMIDAKEMSPYAKLAVISSEDQLYPDHSGFDWKHIEKAMEYNKRKPGRVRGASTISQQVAKNVFLWQGRSWIRKGLEVYFTFMIETIWGKKRILEMYLNVAEMGPGIFGIEAAAQN
;
A
#
# COMPACT_ATOMS: atom_id res chain seq x y z
N MET A 1 29.24 26.85 31.96
CA MET A 1 27.94 26.23 31.60
C MET A 1 27.88 25.59 30.19
N ALA A 2 28.87 25.76 29.31
CA ALA A 2 28.81 25.29 27.90
C ALA A 2 29.27 23.83 27.64
N ILE A 3 29.83 23.13 28.63
CA ILE A 3 30.36 21.77 28.46
C ILE A 3 29.26 20.70 28.62
N GLN A 4 28.24 20.96 29.44
CA GLN A 4 27.18 20.01 29.75
C GLN A 4 26.16 19.86 28.59
N THR A 5 25.97 20.92 27.80
CA THR A 5 25.05 20.96 26.65
C THR A 5 25.56 20.12 25.46
N ARG A 6 26.87 20.08 25.23
CA ARG A 6 27.49 19.24 24.18
C ARG A 6 27.30 17.73 24.43
N GLY A 7 27.37 17.31 25.70
CA GLY A 7 27.15 15.91 26.09
C GLY A 7 25.69 15.46 25.96
N LEU A 8 24.73 16.35 26.24
CA LEU A 8 23.31 16.06 26.10
C LEU A 8 22.89 15.94 24.62
N GLY A 9 23.35 16.86 23.76
CA GLY A 9 23.05 16.82 22.32
C GLY A 9 23.55 15.55 21.64
N LEU A 10 24.77 15.09 21.98
CA LEU A 10 25.31 13.82 21.47
C LEU A 10 24.54 12.60 21.97
N LYS A 11 24.05 12.61 23.22
CA LYS A 11 23.20 11.52 23.76
C LYS A 11 21.84 11.47 23.07
N VAL A 12 21.21 12.63 22.87
CA VAL A 12 19.93 12.74 22.13
C VAL A 12 20.10 12.27 20.69
N LEU A 13 21.14 12.72 19.98
CA LEU A 13 21.40 12.29 18.61
C LEU A 13 21.63 10.77 18.51
N ARG A 14 22.38 10.17 19.43
CA ARG A 14 22.56 8.71 19.48
C ARG A 14 21.25 7.98 19.75
N PHE A 15 20.41 8.50 20.64
CA PHE A 15 19.09 7.94 20.91
C PHE A 15 18.20 8.01 19.67
N LEU A 16 18.10 9.17 19.03
CA LEU A 16 17.32 9.36 17.80
C LEU A 16 17.81 8.45 16.66
N LYS A 17 19.13 8.32 16.49
CA LYS A 17 19.73 7.41 15.51
C LYS A 17 19.37 5.95 15.80
N ARG A 18 19.49 5.51 17.07
CA ARG A 18 19.11 4.14 17.47
C ARG A 18 17.63 3.88 17.27
N LEU A 19 16.79 4.85 17.64
CA LEU A 19 15.34 4.78 17.44
C LEU A 19 15.00 4.68 15.96
N PHE A 20 15.61 5.51 15.11
CA PHE A 20 15.41 5.45 13.67
C PHE A 20 15.81 4.10 13.08
N ILE A 21 17.00 3.58 13.44
CA ILE A 21 17.46 2.26 12.99
C ILE A 21 16.51 1.16 13.46
N PHE A 22 16.09 1.22 14.73
CA PHE A 22 15.13 0.27 15.28
C PHE A 22 13.80 0.29 14.51
N LEU A 23 13.22 1.45 14.28
CA LEU A 23 11.96 1.59 13.52
C LEU A 23 12.12 1.10 12.08
N PHE A 24 13.24 1.39 11.43
CA PHE A 24 13.52 0.92 10.09
C PHE A 24 13.64 -0.61 10.02
N VAL A 25 14.39 -1.23 10.94
CA VAL A 25 14.51 -2.70 11.02
C VAL A 25 13.18 -3.35 11.38
N PHE A 26 12.44 -2.77 12.33
CA PHE A 26 11.11 -3.24 12.71
C PHE A 26 10.14 -3.18 11.52
N GLN A 27 10.17 -2.11 10.74
CA GLN A 27 9.38 -1.98 9.51
C GLN A 27 9.72 -3.06 8.48
N LEU A 28 11.02 -3.33 8.25
CA LEU A 28 11.42 -4.41 7.33
C LEU A 28 10.96 -5.77 7.83
N PHE A 29 11.09 -6.04 9.12
CA PHE A 29 10.58 -7.25 9.75
C PHE A 29 9.06 -7.37 9.60
N TYR A 30 8.33 -6.27 9.80
CA TYR A 30 6.88 -6.23 9.62
C TYR A 30 6.46 -6.52 8.18
N ILE A 31 7.09 -5.87 7.19
CA ILE A 31 6.84 -6.18 5.77
C ILE A 31 7.11 -7.65 5.49
N PHE A 32 8.21 -8.20 6.01
CA PHE A 32 8.53 -9.61 5.82
C PHE A 32 7.49 -10.55 6.44
N LEU A 33 7.02 -10.26 7.66
CA LEU A 33 5.99 -11.05 8.34
C LEU A 33 4.67 -11.05 7.56
N LEU A 34 4.28 -9.91 7.01
CA LEU A 34 3.05 -9.76 6.23
C LEU A 34 3.02 -10.54 4.90
N LYS A 35 4.16 -11.13 4.50
CA LYS A 35 4.20 -12.09 3.39
C LYS A 35 3.32 -13.32 3.66
N TRP A 36 3.18 -13.72 4.92
CA TRP A 36 2.44 -14.92 5.33
C TRP A 36 1.26 -14.63 6.24
N VAL A 37 1.29 -13.49 6.94
CA VAL A 37 0.23 -13.11 7.88
C VAL A 37 -0.50 -11.89 7.33
N ASP A 38 -1.81 -11.87 7.50
CA ASP A 38 -2.62 -10.75 7.05
C ASP A 38 -2.41 -9.53 7.95
N PRO A 39 -2.42 -8.32 7.39
CA PRO A 39 -2.25 -7.13 8.20
C PRO A 39 -3.42 -6.95 9.18
N PRO A 40 -3.17 -6.43 10.39
CA PRO A 40 -4.22 -5.90 11.24
C PRO A 40 -4.94 -4.74 10.55
N ILE A 41 -5.87 -4.10 11.25
CA ILE A 41 -6.60 -2.95 10.69
C ILE A 41 -5.60 -1.89 10.21
N THR A 42 -5.68 -1.54 8.94
CA THR A 42 -4.76 -0.59 8.29
C THR A 42 -5.17 0.85 8.58
N LEU A 43 -4.28 1.82 8.33
CA LEU A 43 -4.60 3.24 8.48
C LEU A 43 -5.73 3.68 7.53
N THR A 44 -5.83 3.06 6.36
CA THR A 44 -6.92 3.34 5.40
C THR A 44 -8.28 2.86 5.95
N GLN A 45 -8.31 1.66 6.53
CA GLN A 45 -9.48 1.08 7.18
C GLN A 45 -9.92 1.87 8.42
N LEU A 46 -8.96 2.26 9.27
CA LEU A 46 -9.22 3.14 10.41
C LEU A 46 -9.77 4.49 9.97
N GLY A 47 -9.23 5.06 8.89
CA GLY A 47 -9.73 6.30 8.30
C GLY A 47 -11.20 6.20 7.93
N SER A 48 -11.61 5.13 7.23
CA SER A 48 -13.01 4.87 6.87
C SER A 48 -13.94 4.76 8.09
N TRP A 49 -13.49 4.06 9.12
CA TRP A 49 -14.25 3.93 10.37
C TRP A 49 -14.44 5.29 11.06
N ILE A 50 -13.38 6.08 11.18
CA ILE A 50 -13.40 7.41 11.80
C ILE A 50 -14.30 8.38 11.03
N THR A 51 -14.34 8.29 9.69
CA THR A 51 -15.20 9.14 8.86
C THR A 51 -16.67 8.69 8.84
N GLY A 52 -17.02 7.60 9.52
CA GLY A 52 -18.39 7.10 9.61
C GLY A 52 -18.85 6.23 8.43
N ASN A 53 -17.94 5.85 7.52
CA ASN A 53 -18.27 4.96 6.40
C ASN A 53 -18.41 3.49 6.84
N GLY A 54 -17.94 3.16 8.06
CA GLY A 54 -17.94 1.81 8.60
C GLY A 54 -16.65 1.05 8.32
N LEU A 55 -16.61 -0.19 8.81
CA LEU A 55 -15.49 -1.11 8.66
C LEU A 55 -16.00 -2.56 8.65
N LYS A 56 -16.41 -3.03 7.47
CA LYS A 56 -16.64 -4.44 7.17
C LYS A 56 -15.42 -4.98 6.45
N ARG A 57 -14.84 -6.05 6.97
CA ARG A 57 -13.75 -6.77 6.30
C ARG A 57 -13.85 -8.25 6.63
N ASP A 58 -13.57 -9.06 5.63
CA ASP A 58 -13.41 -10.49 5.76
C ASP A 58 -12.25 -10.89 4.84
N MET A 59 -11.20 -11.45 5.43
CA MET A 59 -9.98 -11.78 4.71
C MET A 59 -9.94 -13.29 4.52
N ILE A 60 -9.87 -13.70 3.27
CA ILE A 60 -9.84 -15.11 2.89
C ILE A 60 -8.52 -15.45 2.23
N ASP A 61 -8.13 -16.72 2.28
CA ASP A 61 -6.91 -17.18 1.63
C ASP A 61 -7.06 -17.11 0.10
N ALA A 62 -5.93 -16.92 -0.60
CA ALA A 62 -5.91 -16.94 -2.06
C ALA A 62 -6.52 -18.21 -2.68
N LYS A 63 -6.58 -19.34 -1.97
CA LYS A 63 -7.17 -20.59 -2.46
C LYS A 63 -8.69 -20.56 -2.49
N GLU A 64 -9.29 -19.78 -1.60
CA GLU A 64 -10.75 -19.62 -1.47
C GLU A 64 -11.26 -18.57 -2.46
N MET A 65 -10.40 -17.65 -2.88
CA MET A 65 -10.72 -16.66 -3.90
C MET A 65 -10.94 -17.26 -5.29
N SER A 66 -12.08 -16.92 -5.89
CA SER A 66 -12.42 -17.25 -7.28
C SER A 66 -11.31 -16.84 -8.26
N PRO A 67 -10.85 -17.75 -9.16
CA PRO A 67 -9.92 -17.41 -10.23
C PRO A 67 -10.44 -16.29 -11.15
N TYR A 68 -11.76 -16.24 -11.36
CA TYR A 68 -12.38 -15.21 -12.19
C TYR A 68 -12.31 -13.82 -11.55
N ALA A 69 -12.40 -13.73 -10.22
CA ALA A 69 -12.22 -12.47 -9.51
C ALA A 69 -10.81 -11.92 -9.66
N LYS A 70 -9.80 -12.79 -9.53
CA LYS A 70 -8.39 -12.42 -9.78
C LYS A 70 -8.18 -11.91 -11.20
N LEU A 71 -8.74 -12.63 -12.17
CA LEU A 71 -8.62 -12.26 -13.58
C LEU A 71 -9.34 -10.94 -13.89
N ALA A 72 -10.54 -10.75 -13.33
CA ALA A 72 -11.31 -9.52 -13.47
C ALA A 72 -10.49 -8.31 -12.99
N VAL A 73 -9.96 -8.38 -11.76
CA VAL A 73 -9.12 -7.33 -11.19
C VAL A 73 -7.88 -7.06 -12.03
N ILE A 74 -7.13 -8.09 -12.44
CA ILE A 74 -5.98 -7.89 -13.33
C ILE A 74 -6.40 -7.18 -14.61
N SER A 75 -7.49 -7.63 -15.25
CA SER A 75 -7.93 -7.08 -16.53
C SER A 75 -8.45 -5.64 -16.46
N SER A 76 -9.06 -5.26 -15.33
CA SER A 76 -9.68 -3.94 -15.14
C SER A 76 -8.72 -2.91 -14.54
N GLU A 77 -7.87 -3.32 -13.61
CA GLU A 77 -7.00 -2.41 -12.84
C GLU A 77 -5.58 -2.34 -13.41
N ASP A 78 -5.03 -3.47 -13.88
CA ASP A 78 -3.60 -3.59 -14.16
C ASP A 78 -3.29 -4.76 -15.11
N GLN A 79 -3.53 -4.56 -16.41
CA GLN A 79 -3.47 -5.64 -17.42
C GLN A 79 -2.08 -6.26 -17.57
N LEU A 80 -1.02 -5.48 -17.30
CA LEU A 80 0.37 -5.94 -17.37
C LEU A 80 0.90 -6.38 -16.01
N TYR A 81 0.03 -6.59 -15.01
CA TYR A 81 0.39 -7.01 -13.66
C TYR A 81 1.38 -8.18 -13.59
N PRO A 82 1.25 -9.25 -14.41
CA PRO A 82 2.20 -10.35 -14.39
C PRO A 82 3.61 -9.97 -14.89
N ASP A 83 3.70 -8.94 -15.73
CA ASP A 83 4.90 -8.65 -16.53
C ASP A 83 5.81 -7.58 -15.91
N HIS A 84 5.28 -6.70 -15.06
CA HIS A 84 6.06 -5.61 -14.46
C HIS A 84 6.46 -5.88 -13.00
N SER A 85 7.45 -5.16 -12.48
CA SER A 85 7.90 -5.27 -11.08
C SER A 85 7.37 -4.13 -10.21
N GLY A 86 6.04 -4.01 -10.12
CA GLY A 86 5.33 -2.97 -9.37
C GLY A 86 5.00 -1.67 -10.09
N PHE A 87 5.65 -1.36 -11.21
CA PHE A 87 5.40 -0.13 -11.96
C PHE A 87 5.22 -0.41 -13.44
N ASP A 88 4.12 0.07 -14.00
CA ASP A 88 3.90 0.09 -15.44
C ASP A 88 4.33 1.44 -16.02
N TRP A 89 5.59 1.52 -16.44
CA TRP A 89 6.17 2.74 -16.99
C TRP A 89 5.46 3.22 -18.25
N LYS A 90 4.99 2.29 -19.10
CA LYS A 90 4.28 2.62 -20.34
C LYS A 90 2.92 3.24 -20.03
N HIS A 91 2.18 2.71 -19.06
CA HIS A 91 0.91 3.29 -18.62
C HIS A 91 1.11 4.62 -17.88
N ILE A 92 2.15 4.74 -17.07
CA ILE A 92 2.50 6.01 -16.39
C ILE A 92 2.78 7.11 -17.42
N GLU A 93 3.63 6.84 -18.43
CA GLU A 93 3.96 7.80 -19.48
C GLU A 93 2.70 8.21 -20.26
N LYS A 94 1.89 7.25 -20.70
CA LYS A 94 0.62 7.52 -21.38
C LYS A 94 -0.34 8.35 -20.54
N ALA A 95 -0.45 8.07 -19.24
CA ALA A 95 -1.30 8.85 -18.33
C ALA A 95 -0.76 10.27 -18.14
N MET A 96 0.56 10.45 -18.05
CA MET A 96 1.19 11.77 -17.98
C MET A 96 0.94 12.59 -19.25
N GLU A 97 1.10 12.00 -20.43
CA GLU A 97 0.80 12.66 -21.70
C GLU A 97 -0.68 13.06 -21.81
N TYR A 98 -1.58 12.15 -21.43
CA TYR A 98 -3.02 12.42 -21.40
C TYR A 98 -3.36 13.61 -20.48
N ASN A 99 -2.80 13.62 -19.27
CA ASN A 99 -3.04 14.66 -18.27
C ASN A 99 -2.47 16.01 -18.69
N LYS A 100 -1.33 16.04 -19.40
CA LYS A 100 -0.77 17.26 -20.00
C LYS A 100 -1.68 17.85 -21.08
N ARG A 101 -2.29 17.00 -21.91
CA ARG A 101 -3.16 17.42 -23.02
C ARG A 101 -4.57 17.80 -22.59
N LYS A 102 -5.05 17.31 -21.45
CA LYS A 102 -6.40 17.56 -20.92
C LYS A 102 -6.38 18.12 -19.50
N PRO A 103 -6.08 19.42 -19.33
CA PRO A 103 -6.19 20.07 -18.03
C PRO A 103 -7.64 19.92 -17.50
N GLY A 104 -7.80 19.25 -16.35
CA GLY A 104 -9.10 19.03 -15.71
C GLY A 104 -9.54 17.56 -15.58
N ARG A 105 -8.94 16.63 -16.33
CA ARG A 105 -9.25 15.19 -16.21
C ARG A 105 -8.00 14.37 -15.94
N VAL A 106 -7.85 13.89 -14.71
CA VAL A 106 -6.68 13.10 -14.30
C VAL A 106 -6.95 11.62 -14.53
N ARG A 107 -6.18 11.01 -15.42
CA ARG A 107 -6.10 9.56 -15.56
C ARG A 107 -5.12 9.00 -14.53
N GLY A 108 -5.57 8.00 -13.76
CA GLY A 108 -4.72 7.23 -12.86
C GLY A 108 -3.81 6.27 -13.63
N ALA A 109 -2.67 5.94 -13.02
CA ALA A 109 -1.71 4.96 -13.53
C ALA A 109 -1.10 4.12 -12.40
N SER A 110 -1.81 3.98 -11.28
CA SER A 110 -1.34 3.16 -10.16
C SER A 110 -1.61 1.69 -10.45
N THR A 111 -0.57 0.87 -10.37
CA THR A 111 -0.63 -0.60 -10.48
C THR A 111 -1.32 -1.23 -9.25
N ILE A 112 -1.69 -2.50 -9.35
CA ILE A 112 -2.21 -3.28 -8.20
C ILE A 112 -1.23 -3.22 -7.02
N SER A 113 0.07 -3.36 -7.27
CA SER A 113 1.11 -3.31 -6.24
C SER A 113 1.20 -1.95 -5.55
N GLN A 114 1.06 -0.86 -6.31
CA GLN A 114 0.99 0.49 -5.75
C GLN A 114 -0.25 0.68 -4.88
N GLN A 115 -1.39 0.13 -5.30
CA GLN A 115 -2.63 0.18 -4.53
C GLN A 115 -2.52 -0.62 -3.22
N VAL A 116 -1.90 -1.80 -3.24
CA VAL A 116 -1.62 -2.59 -2.02
C VAL A 116 -0.68 -1.84 -1.09
N ALA A 117 0.43 -1.29 -1.61
CA ALA A 117 1.35 -0.50 -0.81
C ALA A 117 0.65 0.69 -0.12
N LYS A 118 -0.24 1.38 -0.85
CA LYS A 118 -1.06 2.47 -0.30
C LYS A 118 -2.00 1.97 0.80
N ASN A 119 -2.76 0.89 0.54
CA ASN A 119 -3.82 0.45 1.44
C ASN A 119 -3.29 -0.23 2.71
N VAL A 120 -2.17 -0.95 2.62
CA VAL A 120 -1.58 -1.69 3.76
C VAL A 120 -0.71 -0.79 4.64
N PHE A 121 0.15 0.04 4.06
CA PHE A 121 1.19 0.75 4.82
C PHE A 121 0.96 2.25 4.96
N LEU A 122 0.09 2.83 4.14
CA LEU A 122 -0.09 4.28 4.05
C LEU A 122 -1.54 4.67 4.35
N TRP A 123 -1.88 5.91 4.03
CA TRP A 123 -3.18 6.52 4.26
C TRP A 123 -3.80 7.03 2.95
N GLN A 124 -5.09 7.33 2.96
CA GLN A 124 -5.76 7.95 1.80
C GLN A 124 -5.38 9.43 1.66
N GLY A 125 -5.38 9.95 0.43
CA GLY A 125 -5.12 11.36 0.13
C GLY A 125 -4.09 11.58 -0.98
N ARG A 126 -3.94 12.83 -1.44
CA ARG A 126 -2.97 13.20 -2.48
C ARG A 126 -1.83 14.01 -1.86
N SER A 127 -0.63 13.43 -1.84
CA SER A 127 0.59 14.09 -1.36
C SER A 127 1.80 13.48 -2.06
N TRP A 128 2.74 14.32 -2.48
CA TRP A 128 3.99 13.89 -3.09
C TRP A 128 4.86 13.07 -2.13
N ILE A 129 4.87 13.43 -0.85
CA ILE A 129 5.57 12.67 0.20
C ILE A 129 4.98 11.26 0.31
N ARG A 130 3.65 11.17 0.41
CA ARG A 130 2.94 9.88 0.43
C ARG A 130 3.23 9.05 -0.82
N LYS A 131 3.23 9.68 -2.00
CA LYS A 131 3.55 8.98 -3.26
C LYS A 131 5.00 8.48 -3.30
N GLY A 132 5.95 9.23 -2.74
CA GLY A 132 7.33 8.77 -2.56
C GLY A 132 7.43 7.53 -1.65
N LEU A 133 6.71 7.53 -0.53
CA LEU A 133 6.62 6.35 0.34
C LEU A 133 5.94 5.18 -0.37
N GLU A 134 4.91 5.43 -1.19
CA GLU A 134 4.22 4.41 -1.97
C GLU A 134 5.19 3.72 -2.94
N VAL A 135 6.09 4.47 -3.58
CA VAL A 135 7.14 3.90 -4.44
C VAL A 135 8.05 2.97 -3.64
N TYR A 136 8.52 3.41 -2.47
CA TYR A 136 9.36 2.60 -1.59
C TYR A 136 8.66 1.29 -1.16
N PHE A 137 7.43 1.36 -0.65
CA PHE A 137 6.71 0.18 -0.20
C PHE A 137 6.34 -0.75 -1.35
N THR A 138 5.99 -0.22 -2.52
CA THR A 138 5.73 -1.01 -3.74
C THR A 138 6.94 -1.85 -4.11
N PHE A 139 8.13 -1.23 -4.12
CA PHE A 139 9.36 -1.94 -4.41
C PHE A 139 9.66 -3.03 -3.35
N MET A 140 9.44 -2.74 -2.07
CA MET A 140 9.63 -3.71 -0.99
C MET A 140 8.71 -4.93 -1.12
N ILE A 141 7.41 -4.74 -1.35
CA ILE A 141 6.49 -5.88 -1.46
C ILE A 141 6.71 -6.69 -2.74
N GLU A 142 7.03 -6.05 -3.87
CA GLU A 142 7.38 -6.76 -5.11
C GLU A 142 8.61 -7.64 -4.92
N THR A 143 9.58 -7.18 -4.13
CA THR A 143 10.80 -7.94 -3.81
C THR A 143 10.52 -9.10 -2.84
N ILE A 144 9.67 -8.89 -1.82
CA ILE A 144 9.54 -9.82 -0.70
C ILE A 144 8.35 -10.78 -0.88
N TRP A 145 7.18 -10.26 -1.25
CA TRP A 145 5.90 -10.99 -1.24
C TRP A 145 5.68 -11.78 -2.53
N GLY A 146 6.09 -11.21 -3.67
CA GLY A 146 5.80 -11.74 -4.99
C GLY A 146 4.34 -11.57 -5.42
N LYS A 147 4.07 -11.80 -6.71
CA LYS A 147 2.79 -11.47 -7.36
C LYS A 147 1.57 -12.13 -6.74
N LYS A 148 1.65 -13.41 -6.38
CA LYS A 148 0.50 -14.14 -5.83
C LYS A 148 -0.01 -13.52 -4.53
N ARG A 149 0.91 -13.24 -3.60
CA ARG A 149 0.58 -12.62 -2.30
C ARG A 149 0.12 -11.18 -2.46
N ILE A 150 0.73 -10.40 -3.35
CA ILE A 150 0.28 -9.02 -3.61
C ILE A 150 -1.15 -9.01 -4.15
N LEU A 151 -1.50 -9.88 -5.10
CA LEU A 151 -2.85 -9.95 -5.66
C LEU A 151 -3.88 -10.40 -4.63
N GLU A 152 -3.54 -11.39 -3.79
CA GLU A 152 -4.34 -11.80 -2.64
C GLU A 152 -4.58 -10.62 -1.69
N MET A 153 -3.51 -9.92 -1.30
CA MET A 153 -3.64 -8.74 -0.44
C MET A 153 -4.50 -7.66 -1.07
N TYR A 154 -4.36 -7.39 -2.37
CA TYR A 154 -5.24 -6.45 -3.07
C TYR A 154 -6.71 -6.82 -2.89
N LEU A 155 -7.04 -8.09 -3.16
CA LEU A 155 -8.42 -8.59 -3.06
C LEU A 155 -8.96 -8.58 -1.63
N ASN A 156 -8.10 -8.59 -0.60
CA ASN A 156 -8.51 -8.55 0.81
C ASN A 156 -8.54 -7.15 1.43
N VAL A 157 -7.77 -6.19 0.89
CA VAL A 157 -7.60 -4.86 1.53
C VAL A 157 -8.14 -3.69 0.71
N ALA A 158 -8.48 -3.90 -0.56
CA ALA A 158 -9.09 -2.87 -1.38
C ALA A 158 -10.50 -2.52 -0.85
N GLU A 159 -10.82 -1.23 -0.82
CA GLU A 159 -12.18 -0.76 -0.54
C GLU A 159 -13.03 -0.96 -1.79
N MET A 160 -14.07 -1.79 -1.69
CA MET A 160 -14.96 -2.16 -2.81
C MET A 160 -16.34 -1.50 -2.70
N GLY A 161 -16.61 -0.82 -1.60
CA GLY A 161 -17.77 0.01 -1.33
C GLY A 161 -17.53 0.81 -0.04
N PRO A 162 -18.37 1.81 0.29
CA PRO A 162 -18.17 2.63 1.50
C PRO A 162 -18.04 1.75 2.75
N GLY A 163 -16.83 1.73 3.34
CA GLY A 163 -16.53 0.93 4.53
C GLY A 163 -16.52 -0.59 4.32
N ILE A 164 -16.49 -1.07 3.07
CA ILE A 164 -16.43 -2.49 2.73
C ILE A 164 -15.05 -2.77 2.13
N PHE A 165 -14.24 -3.55 2.85
CA PHE A 165 -12.87 -3.88 2.49
C PHE A 165 -12.72 -5.36 2.20
N GLY A 166 -12.21 -5.65 1.01
CA GLY A 166 -11.99 -7.00 0.54
C GLY A 166 -13.19 -7.57 -0.21
N ILE A 167 -12.88 -8.53 -1.09
CA ILE A 167 -13.85 -9.13 -2.00
C ILE A 167 -14.86 -10.01 -1.27
N GLU A 168 -14.44 -10.70 -0.22
CA GLU A 168 -15.34 -11.55 0.56
C GLU A 168 -16.39 -10.72 1.29
N ALA A 169 -15.94 -9.67 1.99
CA ALA A 169 -16.87 -8.72 2.59
C ALA A 169 -17.81 -8.14 1.54
N ALA A 170 -17.32 -7.78 0.36
CA ALA A 170 -18.16 -7.26 -0.72
C ALA A 170 -19.19 -8.28 -1.23
N ALA A 171 -18.84 -9.57 -1.30
CA ALA A 171 -19.74 -10.63 -1.77
C ALA A 171 -20.86 -10.97 -0.78
N GLN A 172 -20.64 -10.72 0.52
CA GLN A 172 -21.62 -10.97 1.58
C GLN A 172 -22.59 -9.79 1.85
N ASN A 173 -22.38 -8.64 1.20
CA ASN A 173 -23.24 -7.44 1.36
C ASN A 173 -24.41 -7.44 0.37
#